data_AF-A0A4Q2UD17-F1
#
_entry.id   AF-A0A4Q2UD17-F1
#
_cell.length_a   1.000
_cell.length_b   1.000
_cell.length_c   1.000
_cell.angle_alpha   90.00
_cell.angle_beta   90.00
_cell.angle_gamma   90.00
#
_symmetry.space_group_name_H-M   'P 1'
#
loop_
_entity.id
_entity.type
_entity.pdbx_description
1 polymer ?
#
loop_
_entity_poly.entity_id
_entity_poly.type
_entity_poly.pdbx_seq_one_letter_code
_entity_poly.pdbx_strand_id
1 'polypeptide(L)'
;MSLDKRVKALSFDSLYQLIEQAHEEIDRRQRFIDQLPKLRLRDLTLSVRARDVLYRTVAEKNKLAYYQNAGQLTLSETLKLLVPDDWRQIRFKNGKAFDEIQLAFQNSKAPLELYYGLIEQTSLN
;
A
#
# COMPACT_ATOMS: atom_id res chain seq x y z
N MET A 1 -6.99 -24.49 9.32
CA MET A 1 -7.63 -24.88 8.02
C MET A 1 -7.13 -23.91 6.95
N SER A 2 -6.74 -24.38 5.76
CA SER A 2 -6.34 -23.47 4.68
C SER A 2 -7.53 -22.68 4.13
N LEU A 3 -7.27 -21.46 3.62
CA LEU A 3 -8.27 -20.55 3.07
C LEU A 3 -9.10 -21.22 1.97
N ASP A 4 -8.45 -22.01 1.10
CA ASP A 4 -9.10 -22.83 0.08
C ASP A 4 -10.15 -23.82 0.62
N LYS A 5 -9.85 -24.47 1.75
CA LYS A 5 -10.80 -25.43 2.36
C LYS A 5 -12.00 -24.71 2.98
N ARG A 6 -11.81 -23.48 3.47
CA ARG A 6 -12.89 -22.64 4.01
C ARG A 6 -13.78 -22.12 2.88
N VAL A 7 -13.19 -21.62 1.79
CA VAL A 7 -13.91 -21.12 0.61
C VAL A 7 -14.75 -22.24 -0.04
N LYS A 8 -14.19 -23.44 -0.19
CA LYS A 8 -14.92 -24.59 -0.74
C LYS A 8 -16.06 -25.11 0.15
N ALA A 9 -16.04 -24.76 1.44
CA ALA A 9 -17.06 -25.17 2.41
C ALA A 9 -18.20 -24.15 2.56
N LEU A 10 -18.11 -22.98 1.92
CA LEU A 10 -19.15 -21.95 1.94
C LEU A 10 -20.25 -22.26 0.92
N SER A 11 -21.48 -21.92 1.27
CA SER A 11 -22.58 -21.92 0.30
C SER A 11 -22.36 -20.86 -0.77
N PHE A 12 -23.03 -21.01 -1.92
CA PHE A 12 -22.99 -20.04 -3.00
C PHE A 12 -23.38 -18.63 -2.52
N ASP A 13 -24.43 -18.51 -1.69
CA ASP A 13 -24.87 -17.22 -1.14
C ASP A 13 -23.81 -16.58 -0.25
N SER A 14 -23.11 -17.36 0.57
CA SER A 14 -22.00 -16.86 1.40
C SER A 14 -20.79 -16.44 0.56
N LEU A 15 -20.51 -17.14 -0.54
CA LEU A 15 -19.46 -16.73 -1.48
C LEU A 15 -19.84 -15.42 -2.20
N TYR A 16 -21.10 -15.30 -2.60
CA TYR A 16 -21.62 -14.10 -3.26
C TYR A 16 -21.56 -12.88 -2.31
N GLN A 17 -22.00 -13.02 -1.06
CA GLN A 17 -21.89 -11.96 -0.05
C GLN A 17 -20.43 -11.56 0.23
N LEU A 18 -19.50 -12.51 0.26
CA LEU A 18 -18.08 -12.20 0.43
C LEU A 18 -17.50 -11.41 -0.75
N ILE A 19 -17.93 -11.73 -1.98
CA ILE A 19 -17.54 -10.98 -3.18
C ILE A 19 -18.08 -9.56 -3.13
N GLU A 20 -19.36 -9.37 -2.75
CA GLU A 20 -19.95 -8.04 -2.59
C GLU A 20 -19.22 -7.22 -1.52
N GLN A 21 -18.97 -7.80 -0.33
CA GLN A 21 -18.19 -7.14 0.73
C GLN A 21 -16.78 -6.77 0.27
N ALA A 22 -16.13 -7.63 -0.52
CA ALA A 22 -14.80 -7.32 -1.07
C ALA A 22 -14.86 -6.14 -2.06
N HIS A 23 -15.87 -6.08 -2.93
CA HIS A 23 -16.05 -4.96 -3.84
C HIS A 23 -16.35 -3.64 -3.12
N GLU A 24 -17.24 -3.66 -2.13
CA GLU A 24 -17.53 -2.48 -1.30
C GLU A 24 -16.27 -1.96 -0.59
N GLU A 25 -15.43 -2.87 -0.08
CA GLU A 25 -14.18 -2.51 0.57
C GLU A 25 -13.15 -1.95 -0.42
N ILE A 26 -13.06 -2.49 -1.62
CA ILE A 26 -12.22 -1.95 -2.71
C ILE A 26 -12.68 -0.53 -3.07
N ASP A 27 -13.98 -0.34 -3.27
CA ASP A 27 -14.57 0.96 -3.62
C ASP A 27 -14.33 1.99 -2.51
N ARG A 28 -14.53 1.60 -1.26
CA ARG A 28 -14.27 2.45 -0.09
C ARG A 28 -12.80 2.90 -0.05
N ARG A 29 -11.87 1.99 -0.33
CA ARG A 29 -10.43 2.31 -0.40
C ARG A 29 -10.11 3.25 -1.55
N GLN A 30 -10.68 3.00 -2.72
CA GLN A 30 -10.46 3.84 -3.89
C GLN A 30 -10.92 5.28 -3.64
N ARG A 31 -12.12 5.44 -3.06
CA ARG A 31 -12.65 6.76 -2.65
C ARG A 31 -11.76 7.45 -1.62
N PHE A 32 -11.24 6.70 -0.64
CA PHE A 32 -10.30 7.25 0.33
C PHE A 32 -9.02 7.77 -0.34
N ILE A 33 -8.43 7.00 -1.25
CA ILE A 33 -7.23 7.40 -2.02
C ILE A 33 -7.49 8.67 -2.83
N ASP A 34 -8.68 8.77 -3.43
CA ASP A 34 -9.07 9.92 -4.26
C ASP A 34 -9.30 11.19 -3.44
N GLN A 35 -9.55 11.06 -2.14
CA GLN A 35 -9.71 12.17 -1.20
C GLN A 35 -8.39 12.61 -0.55
N LEU A 36 -7.28 11.92 -0.80
CA LEU A 36 -5.99 12.28 -0.23
C LEU A 36 -5.51 13.65 -0.75
N PRO A 37 -4.79 14.43 0.09
CA PRO A 37 -4.20 15.68 -0.36
C PRO A 37 -3.25 15.42 -1.53
N LYS A 38 -3.21 16.37 -2.49
CA LYS A 38 -2.29 16.34 -3.64
C LYS A 38 -0.84 16.68 -3.25
N LEU A 39 -0.36 16.10 -2.16
CA LEU A 39 1.00 16.22 -1.67
C LEU A 39 1.92 15.31 -2.47
N ARG A 40 3.06 15.82 -2.93
CA ARG A 40 4.03 15.01 -3.70
C ARG A 40 5.03 14.33 -2.79
N LEU A 41 5.61 13.23 -3.27
CA LEU A 41 6.63 12.49 -2.53
C LEU A 41 7.86 13.33 -2.18
N ARG A 42 8.24 14.28 -3.04
CA ARG A 42 9.35 15.20 -2.76
C ARG A 42 9.08 16.19 -1.63
N ASP A 43 7.81 16.45 -1.35
CA ASP A 43 7.38 17.38 -0.31
C ASP A 43 7.35 16.68 1.07
N LEU A 44 7.55 15.36 1.11
CA LEU A 44 7.69 14.62 2.36
C LEU A 44 9.06 14.85 3.01
N THR A 45 9.02 15.13 4.31
CA THR A 45 10.19 15.14 5.17
C THR A 45 10.65 13.71 5.43
N LEU A 46 11.59 13.25 4.61
CA LEU A 46 12.22 11.94 4.69
C LEU A 46 13.75 12.11 4.69
N SER A 47 14.42 11.22 5.40
CA SER A 47 15.86 11.03 5.32
C SER A 47 16.25 10.63 3.90
N VAL A 48 17.51 10.90 3.54
CA VAL A 48 18.05 10.56 2.21
C VAL A 48 17.88 9.06 1.93
N ARG A 49 18.07 8.20 2.95
CA ARG A 49 17.93 6.74 2.81
C ARG A 49 16.48 6.32 2.57
N ALA A 50 15.53 6.86 3.34
CA ALA A 50 14.12 6.57 3.14
C ALA A 50 13.61 7.04 1.77
N ARG A 51 14.02 8.25 1.35
CA ARG A 51 13.68 8.78 0.04
C ARG A 51 14.26 7.94 -1.09
N ASP A 52 15.53 7.53 -1.00
CA ASP A 52 16.19 6.72 -2.02
C ASP A 52 15.51 5.36 -2.20
N VAL A 53 15.21 4.65 -1.10
CA VAL A 53 14.51 3.36 -1.17
C VAL A 53 13.11 3.53 -1.77
N LEU A 54 12.33 4.51 -1.32
CA LEU A 54 11.00 4.76 -1.84
C LEU A 54 11.02 5.10 -3.34
N TYR A 55 11.91 6.01 -3.74
CA TYR A 55 11.98 6.47 -5.12
C TYR A 55 12.42 5.37 -6.07
N ARG A 56 13.35 4.51 -5.67
CA ARG A 56 13.75 3.35 -6.48
C ARG A 56 12.59 2.39 -6.67
N THR A 57 11.87 2.03 -5.61
CA THR A 57 10.70 1.14 -5.73
C THR A 57 9.63 1.74 -6.65
N VAL A 58 9.32 3.03 -6.50
CA VAL A 58 8.36 3.74 -7.38
C VAL A 58 8.85 3.80 -8.83
N ALA A 59 10.13 4.10 -9.04
CA ALA A 59 10.72 4.20 -10.37
C ALA A 59 10.74 2.85 -11.10
N GLU A 60 11.07 1.77 -10.40
CA GLU A 60 11.00 0.40 -10.93
C GLU A 60 9.57 0.05 -11.35
N LYS A 61 8.58 0.35 -10.51
CA LYS A 61 7.17 0.04 -10.78
C LYS A 61 6.56 0.87 -11.88
N ASN A 62 6.88 2.16 -11.92
CA ASN A 62 6.39 3.10 -12.93
C ASN A 62 7.29 3.17 -14.19
N LYS A 63 8.32 2.32 -14.27
CA LYS A 63 9.30 2.25 -15.37
C LYS A 63 9.90 3.61 -15.74
N LEU A 64 10.26 4.39 -14.73
CA LEU A 64 10.84 5.73 -14.91
C LEU A 64 12.30 5.62 -15.34
N ALA A 65 12.69 6.40 -16.34
CA ALA A 65 14.09 6.49 -16.79
C ALA A 65 15.03 7.08 -15.71
N TYR A 66 14.50 7.99 -14.87
CA TYR A 66 15.22 8.63 -13.78
C TYR A 66 14.44 8.49 -12.49
N TYR A 67 15.05 7.90 -11.47
CA TYR A 67 14.36 7.60 -10.20
C TYR A 67 13.93 8.87 -9.45
N GLN A 68 14.61 10.00 -9.67
CA GLN A 68 14.25 11.29 -9.06
C GLN A 68 12.86 11.77 -9.50
N ASN A 69 12.39 11.34 -10.68
CA ASN A 69 11.05 11.67 -11.16
C ASN A 69 9.95 11.02 -10.32
N ALA A 70 10.26 9.98 -9.55
CA ALA A 70 9.34 9.42 -8.56
C ALA A 70 8.84 10.49 -7.58
N GLY A 71 9.68 11.48 -7.25
CA GLY A 71 9.32 12.59 -6.37
C GLY A 71 8.16 13.47 -6.85
N GLN A 72 7.79 13.39 -8.13
CA GLN A 72 6.68 14.15 -8.70
C GLN A 72 5.33 13.49 -8.48
N LEU A 73 5.29 12.19 -8.18
CA LEU A 73 4.05 11.51 -7.88
C LEU A 73 3.47 12.02 -6.56
N THR A 74 2.16 12.15 -6.54
CA THR A 74 1.37 12.41 -5.34
C THR A 74 1.30 11.15 -4.46
N LEU A 75 0.93 11.33 -3.20
CA LEU A 75 0.65 10.19 -2.31
C LEU A 75 -0.43 9.27 -2.88
N SER A 76 -1.49 9.87 -3.47
CA SER A 76 -2.57 9.12 -4.11
C SER A 76 -2.05 8.27 -5.26
N GLU A 77 -1.30 8.86 -6.20
CA GLU A 77 -0.70 8.12 -7.32
C GLU A 77 0.27 7.03 -6.85
N THR A 78 1.04 7.30 -5.80
CA THR A 78 1.99 6.34 -5.21
C THR A 78 1.25 5.13 -4.61
N LEU A 79 0.16 5.36 -3.87
CA LEU A 79 -0.62 4.30 -3.25
C LEU A 79 -1.40 3.45 -4.28
N LYS A 80 -1.81 4.03 -5.41
CA LYS A 80 -2.41 3.26 -6.52
C LYS A 80 -1.38 2.43 -7.28
N LEU A 81 -0.15 2.93 -7.37
CA LEU A 81 0.93 2.27 -8.10
C LEU A 81 1.51 1.06 -7.35
N LEU A 82 1.78 1.23 -6.05
CA LEU A 82 2.52 0.24 -5.26
C LEU A 82 1.58 -0.80 -4.64
N VAL A 83 1.82 -2.07 -4.94
CA VAL A 83 1.04 -3.20 -4.39
C VAL A 83 1.62 -3.69 -3.05
N PRO A 84 0.88 -4.45 -2.23
CA PRO A 84 1.34 -4.87 -0.91
C PRO A 84 2.72 -5.55 -0.86
N ASP A 85 3.11 -6.25 -1.92
CA ASP A 85 4.43 -6.89 -2.00
C ASP A 85 5.58 -5.88 -2.07
N ASP A 86 5.36 -4.71 -2.67
CA ASP A 86 6.41 -3.71 -2.90
C ASP A 86 6.86 -3.06 -1.60
N TRP A 87 5.91 -2.77 -0.74
CA TRP A 87 6.19 -2.20 0.56
C TRP A 87 6.70 -3.24 1.55
N ARG A 88 6.27 -4.51 1.44
CA ARG A 88 6.93 -5.63 2.13
C ARG A 88 8.39 -5.72 1.72
N GLN A 89 8.70 -5.52 0.44
CA GLN A 89 10.06 -5.46 -0.05
C GLN A 89 10.82 -4.26 0.51
N ILE A 90 10.20 -3.07 0.62
CA ILE A 90 10.81 -1.89 1.27
C ILE A 90 11.16 -2.21 2.73
N ARG A 91 10.21 -2.79 3.50
CA ARG A 91 10.41 -3.19 4.90
C ARG A 91 11.54 -4.22 5.05
N PHE A 92 11.59 -5.21 4.15
CA PHE A 92 12.65 -6.22 4.15
C PHE A 92 14.02 -5.62 3.80
N LYS A 93 14.10 -4.73 2.80
CA LYS A 93 15.34 -4.06 2.39
C LYS A 93 15.85 -3.12 3.49
N ASN A 94 14.96 -2.38 4.15
CA ASN A 94 15.33 -1.44 5.19
C ASN A 94 14.13 -1.11 6.10
N GLY A 95 14.00 -1.83 7.22
CA GLY A 95 12.91 -1.64 8.18
C GLY A 95 12.84 -0.22 8.75
N LYS A 96 13.98 0.39 9.11
CA LYS A 96 14.01 1.76 9.64
C LYS A 96 13.51 2.79 8.63
N ALA A 97 13.88 2.63 7.36
CA ALA A 97 13.38 3.48 6.29
C ALA A 97 11.88 3.27 6.08
N PHE A 98 11.40 2.02 6.16
CA PHE A 98 9.97 1.72 6.08
C PHE A 98 9.18 2.40 7.21
N ASP A 99 9.63 2.28 8.46
CA ASP A 99 8.97 2.90 9.61
C ASP A 99 8.90 4.43 9.46
N GLU A 100 9.97 5.04 8.96
CA GLU A 100 10.02 6.48 8.66
C GLU A 100 9.03 6.88 7.55
N ILE A 101 8.99 6.11 6.46
CA ILE A 101 8.03 6.34 5.35
C ILE A 101 6.60 6.19 5.87
N GLN A 102 6.32 5.15 6.64
CA GLN A 102 5.01 4.90 7.24
C GLN A 102 4.57 6.09 8.10
N LEU A 103 5.45 6.58 8.96
CA LEU A 103 5.16 7.73 9.81
C LEU A 103 4.92 9.01 8.99
N ALA A 104 5.74 9.26 7.97
CA ALA A 104 5.57 10.43 7.09
C ALA A 104 4.24 10.39 6.33
N PHE A 105 3.84 9.22 5.84
CA PHE A 105 2.57 8.99 5.18
C PHE A 105 1.38 9.17 6.13
N GLN A 106 1.48 8.64 7.35
CA GLN A 106 0.47 8.83 8.39
C GLN A 106 0.30 10.31 8.77
N ASN A 107 1.39 11.04 8.97
CA ASN A 107 1.37 12.47 9.25
C ASN A 107 0.76 13.29 8.10
N SER A 108 0.83 12.76 6.87
CA SER A 108 0.23 13.34 5.67
C SER A 108 -1.21 12.88 5.41
N LYS A 109 -1.86 12.28 6.42
CA LYS A 109 -3.21 11.70 6.33
C LYS A 109 -3.37 10.58 5.29
N ALA A 110 -2.27 9.91 4.95
CA ALA A 110 -2.23 8.81 3.98
C ALA A 110 -1.67 7.52 4.62
N PRO A 111 -2.26 7.00 5.70
CA PRO A 111 -1.70 5.87 6.46
C PRO A 111 -1.51 4.61 5.60
N LEU A 112 -0.35 3.96 5.75
CA LEU A 112 -0.03 2.70 5.06
C LEU A 112 -0.74 1.48 5.66
N GLU A 113 -1.17 1.54 6.93
CA GLU A 113 -1.74 0.40 7.67
C GLU A 113 -2.94 -0.25 7.00
N LEU A 114 -3.75 0.50 6.25
CA LEU A 114 -4.90 -0.06 5.52
C LEU A 114 -4.50 -0.86 4.26
N TYR A 115 -3.24 -0.75 3.80
CA TYR A 115 -2.68 -1.52 2.67
C TYR A 115 -1.90 -2.76 3.14
N TYR A 116 -1.45 -2.80 4.40
CA TYR A 116 -0.73 -3.94 5.02
C TYR A 116 -1.59 -4.80 5.94
N GLY A 117 -2.57 -4.21 6.62
CA GLY A 117 -3.10 -4.70 7.90
C GLY A 117 -3.86 -6.03 7.89
N LEU A 118 -4.17 -6.62 6.74
CA LEU A 118 -4.86 -7.92 6.67
C LEU A 118 -3.94 -9.12 6.43
N ILE A 119 -2.66 -8.90 6.08
CA ILE A 119 -1.75 -10.02 5.78
C ILE A 119 -1.20 -10.65 7.08
N GLU A 120 -1.01 -9.86 8.14
CA GLU A 120 -0.45 -10.38 9.41
C GLU A 120 -1.51 -11.01 10.32
N GLN A 121 -2.77 -10.54 10.32
CA GLN A 121 -3.83 -11.16 11.15
C GLN A 121 -4.28 -12.55 10.66
N THR A 122 -4.01 -12.87 9.38
CA THR A 122 -4.35 -14.19 8.81
C THR A 122 -3.21 -15.22 8.99
N SER A 123 -2.04 -14.78 9.45
CA SER A 123 -0.87 -15.66 9.65
C SER A 123 -0.72 -16.15 11.10
N LEU A 124 -1.60 -15.68 12.01
CA LEU A 124 -1.53 -15.98 13.46
C LEU A 124 -2.83 -16.57 14.04
N ASN A 125 -3.79 -17.02 13.21
CA ASN A 125 -5.00 -17.74 13.65
C ASN A 125 -5.26 -19.01 12.82
#